data_AF-A0A4S2M7W6-F1
#
_entry.id   AF-A0A4S2M7W6-F1
#
_cell.length_a   1.000
_cell.length_b   1.000
_cell.length_c   1.000
_cell.angle_alpha   90.00
_cell.angle_beta   90.00
_cell.angle_gamma   90.00
#
_symmetry.space_group_name_H-M   'P 1'
#
loop_
_entity.id
_entity.type
_entity.pdbx_description
1 polymer ?
#
loop_
_entity_poly.entity_id
_entity_poly.type
_entity_poly.pdbx_seq_one_letter_code
_entity_poly.pdbx_strand_id
1 'polypeptide(L)'
;MLPSEYYANTRVETFTEVNLANLDILIDSRVAIVCATPYTTTSAPSQPMMIYSRSSRNSNGRRKYALMIFDVACIYGQDCRHLPFTERMQLARRMADVVNFPGMDASYVRVAPLVRLRNLPSYVKGLPYLPCKDAPNHVPMNVHPDGIAFQPHSLLLVRHLAEPWSEAVSRTSGHTYYFNRTTCESTFELPPNQQYPFSQTQFARVPWVAGRPHEVSVQRLVQSIEHFCQTVDRKG
;
A
#
# COMPACT_ATOMS: atom_id res chain seq x y z
N MET A 1 8.37 -28.09 -3.72
CA MET A 1 8.63 -26.64 -3.76
C MET A 1 7.72 -26.02 -4.80
N LEU A 2 7.22 -24.80 -4.58
CA LEU A 2 6.43 -24.09 -5.60
C LEU A 2 7.36 -23.63 -6.74
N PRO A 3 6.85 -23.46 -7.97
CA PRO A 3 7.60 -22.86 -9.07
C PRO A 3 8.00 -21.39 -8.79
N SER A 4 9.06 -20.89 -9.44
CA SER A 4 9.64 -19.56 -9.18
C SER A 4 8.63 -18.42 -9.38
N GLU A 5 7.71 -18.60 -10.32
CA GLU A 5 6.64 -17.68 -10.67
C GLU A 5 5.52 -17.56 -9.61
N TYR A 6 5.54 -18.40 -8.56
CA TYR A 6 4.66 -18.26 -7.38
C TYR A 6 5.33 -17.50 -6.23
N TYR A 7 6.62 -17.20 -6.34
CA TYR A 7 7.30 -16.36 -5.36
C TYR A 7 7.04 -14.90 -5.72
N ALA A 8 6.60 -14.13 -4.73
CA ALA A 8 6.53 -12.68 -4.88
C ALA A 8 7.95 -12.17 -5.18
N ASN A 9 8.07 -11.09 -5.94
CA ASN A 9 9.32 -10.35 -5.93
C ASN A 9 9.49 -9.74 -4.53
N THR A 10 10.20 -10.45 -3.65
CA THR A 10 10.41 -10.02 -2.27
C THR A 10 11.41 -8.86 -2.19
N ARG A 11 11.98 -8.39 -3.31
CA ARG A 11 12.81 -7.18 -3.32
C ARG A 11 11.90 -5.97 -3.16
N VAL A 12 11.74 -5.58 -1.91
CA VAL A 12 11.21 -4.26 -1.58
C VAL A 12 12.38 -3.29 -1.63
N GLU A 13 12.41 -2.45 -2.66
CA GLU A 13 13.40 -1.40 -2.84
C GLU A 13 13.19 -0.30 -1.81
N THR A 14 14.23 0.46 -1.51
CA THR A 14 14.07 1.70 -0.75
C THR A 14 13.61 2.81 -1.68
N PHE A 15 12.58 3.56 -1.28
CA PHE A 15 12.19 4.77 -1.99
C PHE A 15 13.14 5.92 -1.65
N THR A 16 13.71 6.55 -2.68
CA THR A 16 14.81 7.53 -2.58
C THR A 16 14.45 8.87 -3.22
N GLU A 17 15.35 9.85 -3.11
CA GLU A 17 15.23 11.14 -3.81
C GLU A 17 15.14 10.99 -5.35
N VAL A 18 15.71 9.93 -5.94
CA VAL A 18 15.53 9.64 -7.37
C VAL A 18 14.07 9.33 -7.69
N ASN A 19 13.37 8.64 -6.80
CA ASN A 19 11.94 8.38 -6.98
C ASN A 19 11.12 9.66 -6.77
N LEU A 20 11.48 10.50 -5.80
CA LEU A 20 10.85 11.82 -5.61
C LEU A 20 11.01 12.73 -6.81
N ALA A 21 12.18 12.73 -7.46
CA ALA A 21 12.42 13.54 -8.66
C ALA A 21 11.50 13.14 -9.83
N ASN A 22 10.99 11.90 -9.82
CA ASN A 22 10.07 11.34 -10.80
C ASN A 22 8.62 11.30 -10.30
N LEU A 23 8.23 12.25 -9.42
CA LEU A 23 6.90 12.25 -8.82
C LEU A 23 5.79 12.47 -9.87
N ASP A 24 6.07 13.21 -10.93
CA ASP A 24 5.18 13.38 -12.09
C ASP A 24 4.77 12.04 -12.73
N ILE A 25 5.66 11.04 -12.68
CA ILE A 25 5.43 9.67 -13.15
C ILE A 25 4.60 8.88 -12.13
N LEU A 26 4.91 9.08 -10.86
CA LEU A 26 4.43 8.23 -9.77
C LEU A 26 3.13 8.74 -9.14
N ILE A 27 2.73 9.99 -9.40
CA ILE A 27 1.69 10.70 -8.64
C ILE A 27 0.35 9.97 -8.58
N ASP A 28 -0.02 9.24 -9.63
CA ASP A 28 -1.28 8.49 -9.69
C ASP A 28 -1.11 6.98 -9.39
N SER A 29 0.10 6.56 -9.02
CA SER A 29 0.41 5.18 -8.62
C SER A 29 -0.29 4.79 -7.32
N ARG A 30 -0.37 3.47 -7.07
CA ARG A 30 -0.92 2.93 -5.81
C ARG A 30 0.12 2.86 -4.72
N VAL A 31 -0.34 3.07 -3.50
CA VAL A 31 0.44 2.91 -2.28
C VAL A 31 -0.33 2.00 -1.33
N ALA A 32 0.29 0.90 -0.92
CA ALA A 32 -0.21 0.04 0.13
C ALA A 32 0.31 0.50 1.50
N ILE A 33 -0.56 0.50 2.50
CA ILE A 33 -0.23 0.97 3.84
C ILE A 33 -0.04 -0.23 4.75
N VAL A 34 1.18 -0.38 5.28
CA VAL A 34 1.56 -1.57 6.02
C VAL A 34 1.88 -1.27 7.49
N CYS A 35 1.52 -2.22 8.36
CA CYS A 35 1.70 -2.13 9.81
C CYS A 35 3.01 -2.76 10.32
N ALA A 36 3.83 -3.31 9.42
CA ALA A 36 5.16 -3.79 9.71
C ALA A 36 6.03 -3.71 8.45
N THR A 37 7.34 -3.90 8.62
CA THR A 37 8.24 -4.13 7.49
C THR A 37 7.94 -5.53 6.93
N PRO A 38 7.51 -5.66 5.65
CA PRO A 38 7.31 -6.97 5.04
C PRO A 38 8.62 -7.75 5.04
N TYR A 39 8.55 -9.07 5.22
CA TYR A 39 9.72 -9.94 5.17
C TYR A 39 10.27 -9.97 3.75
N THR A 40 11.45 -9.39 3.55
CA THR A 40 12.03 -9.19 2.21
C THR A 40 13.43 -9.78 2.06
N THR A 41 14.07 -10.18 3.17
CA THR A 41 15.42 -10.79 3.17
C THR A 41 15.59 -11.81 4.31
N THR A 42 16.54 -12.73 4.12
CA THR A 42 16.89 -13.85 5.01
C THR A 42 17.53 -13.46 6.35
N SER A 43 17.75 -12.17 6.62
CA SER A 43 18.65 -11.73 7.70
C SER A 43 17.97 -11.48 9.06
N ALA A 44 16.64 -11.32 9.13
CA ALA A 44 15.93 -11.19 10.40
C ALA A 44 14.44 -11.58 10.26
N PRO A 45 13.82 -12.24 11.26
CA PRO A 45 12.41 -12.60 11.21
C PRO A 45 11.52 -11.35 11.14
N SER A 46 10.38 -11.46 10.43
CA SER A 46 9.39 -10.39 10.39
C SER A 46 8.92 -10.03 11.79
N GLN A 47 8.86 -8.74 12.11
CA GLN A 47 8.23 -8.30 13.35
C GLN A 47 6.74 -8.67 13.34
N PRO A 48 6.19 -9.10 14.48
CA PRO A 48 4.77 -9.40 14.56
C PRO A 48 3.95 -8.16 14.24
N MET A 49 2.99 -8.32 13.34
CA MET A 49 2.04 -7.26 12.99
C MET A 49 0.98 -7.14 14.08
N MET A 50 0.93 -5.97 14.72
CA MET A 50 0.00 -5.70 15.82
C MET A 50 -1.17 -4.86 15.35
N ILE A 51 -2.38 -5.28 15.74
CA ILE A 51 -3.61 -4.52 15.58
C ILE A 51 -4.30 -4.36 16.94
N TYR A 52 -5.16 -3.36 17.05
CA TYR A 52 -5.78 -2.95 18.31
C TYR A 52 -7.28 -2.85 18.13
N SER A 53 -8.05 -3.63 18.91
CA SER A 53 -9.51 -3.51 18.93
C SER A 53 -9.95 -2.47 19.96
N ARG A 54 -11.00 -1.70 19.68
CA ARG A 54 -11.64 -0.86 20.71
C ARG A 54 -12.30 -1.74 21.80
N SER A 55 -12.01 -1.48 23.07
CA SER A 55 -12.79 -2.04 24.19
C SER A 55 -13.94 -1.10 24.51
N SER A 56 -15.17 -1.62 24.62
CA SER A 56 -16.36 -0.85 24.98
C SER A 56 -16.43 -0.52 26.48
N ARG A 57 -15.67 -1.21 27.34
CA ARG A 57 -15.64 -0.97 28.78
C ARG A 57 -14.20 -0.93 29.26
N ASN A 58 -13.80 0.25 29.75
CA ASN A 58 -12.53 0.59 30.37
C ASN A 58 -11.26 0.46 29.50
N SER A 59 -10.56 1.59 29.47
CA SER A 59 -9.26 1.93 28.89
C SER A 59 -8.37 0.79 28.41
N ASN A 60 -7.93 0.94 27.16
CA ASN A 60 -6.85 0.24 26.46
C ASN A 60 -7.30 -0.97 25.63
N GLY A 61 -7.39 -0.75 24.32
CA GLY A 61 -7.75 -1.76 23.33
C GLY A 61 -6.98 -3.08 23.46
N ARG A 62 -7.60 -4.19 23.06
CA ARG A 62 -6.93 -5.50 23.07
C ARG A 62 -5.94 -5.55 21.93
N ARG A 63 -4.72 -5.96 22.25
CA ARG A 63 -3.66 -6.22 21.29
C ARG A 63 -3.92 -7.58 20.63
N LYS A 64 -3.97 -7.61 19.31
CA LYS A 64 -4.14 -8.83 18.51
C LYS A 64 -3.04 -8.93 17.45
N TYR A 65 -2.68 -10.15 17.08
CA TYR A 65 -1.81 -10.41 15.94
C TYR A 65 -2.61 -10.34 14.64
N ALA A 66 -1.95 -9.93 13.56
CA ALA A 66 -2.50 -9.93 12.22
C ALA A 66 -1.53 -10.49 11.19
N LEU A 67 -2.07 -10.97 10.08
CA LEU A 67 -1.35 -11.24 8.84
C LEU A 67 -1.82 -10.22 7.80
N MET A 68 -0.93 -9.35 7.34
CA MET A 68 -1.25 -8.36 6.33
C MET A 68 -0.85 -8.84 4.93
N ILE A 69 -1.84 -8.92 4.04
CA ILE A 69 -1.69 -9.24 2.63
C ILE A 69 -1.43 -7.94 1.85
N PHE A 70 -0.37 -7.91 1.05
CA PHE A 70 -0.05 -6.81 0.13
C PHE A 70 0.01 -7.24 -1.34
N ASP A 71 0.00 -8.55 -1.63
CA ASP A 71 -0.25 -9.16 -2.95
C ASP A 71 -0.62 -10.65 -2.77
N VAL A 72 -1.15 -11.30 -3.81
CA VAL A 72 -1.56 -12.71 -3.77
C VAL A 72 -1.33 -13.43 -5.10
N ALA A 73 -0.76 -14.64 -5.05
CA ALA A 73 -0.58 -15.49 -6.22
C ALA A 73 -1.74 -16.47 -6.45
N CYS A 74 -2.33 -16.99 -5.37
CA CYS A 74 -3.35 -18.04 -5.44
C CYS A 74 -4.32 -17.91 -4.25
N ILE A 75 -5.62 -18.10 -4.51
CA ILE A 75 -6.67 -18.14 -3.49
C ILE A 75 -7.55 -19.36 -3.76
N TYR A 76 -7.77 -20.22 -2.74
CA TYR A 76 -8.57 -21.44 -2.85
C TYR A 76 -8.20 -22.35 -4.05
N GLY A 77 -6.91 -22.43 -4.38
CA GLY A 77 -6.41 -23.23 -5.51
C GLY A 77 -6.56 -22.55 -6.88
N GLN A 78 -7.18 -21.36 -6.95
CA GLN A 78 -7.28 -20.58 -8.17
C GLN A 78 -6.06 -19.67 -8.34
N ASP A 79 -5.34 -19.87 -9.45
CA ASP A 79 -4.24 -18.98 -9.85
C ASP A 79 -4.77 -17.58 -10.17
N CYS A 80 -4.21 -16.57 -9.49
CA CYS A 80 -4.59 -15.16 -9.63
C CYS A 80 -3.51 -14.32 -10.32
N ARG A 81 -2.34 -14.90 -10.67
CA ARG A 81 -1.15 -14.13 -11.07
C ARG A 81 -1.28 -13.40 -12.40
N HIS A 82 -2.17 -13.90 -13.25
CA HIS A 82 -2.52 -13.31 -14.54
C HIS A 82 -3.45 -12.10 -14.41
N LEU A 83 -4.11 -11.94 -13.25
CA LEU A 83 -5.04 -10.85 -13.00
C LEU A 83 -4.32 -9.55 -12.67
N PRO A 84 -4.98 -8.41 -12.93
CA PRO A 84 -4.47 -7.13 -12.47
C PRO A 84 -4.21 -7.04 -10.98
N PHE A 85 -3.17 -6.30 -10.58
CA PHE A 85 -2.82 -6.15 -9.16
C PHE A 85 -4.02 -5.75 -8.29
N THR A 86 -4.82 -4.79 -8.76
CA THR A 86 -6.03 -4.35 -8.06
C THR A 86 -7.07 -5.46 -7.91
N GLU A 87 -7.25 -6.31 -8.94
CA GLU A 87 -8.15 -7.46 -8.90
C GLU A 87 -7.65 -8.55 -7.96
N ARG A 88 -6.34 -8.83 -7.96
CA ARG A 88 -5.69 -9.74 -6.98
C ARG A 88 -5.96 -9.27 -5.54
N MET A 89 -5.82 -7.97 -5.29
CA MET A 89 -6.06 -7.38 -3.98
C MET A 89 -7.54 -7.38 -3.58
N GLN A 90 -8.47 -7.22 -4.53
CA GLN A 90 -9.90 -7.35 -4.28
C GLN A 90 -10.30 -8.80 -3.96
N LEU A 91 -9.73 -9.78 -4.67
CA LEU A 91 -9.91 -11.20 -4.35
C LEU A 91 -9.41 -11.52 -2.94
N ALA A 92 -8.22 -11.03 -2.58
CA ALA A 92 -7.68 -11.16 -1.22
C ALA A 92 -8.60 -10.52 -0.17
N ARG A 93 -9.24 -9.38 -0.48
CA ARG A 93 -10.17 -8.71 0.44
C ARG A 93 -11.40 -9.59 0.68
N ARG A 94 -12.01 -10.11 -0.38
CA ARG A 94 -13.16 -11.02 -0.27
C ARG A 94 -12.81 -12.27 0.54
N MET A 95 -11.64 -12.86 0.32
CA MET A 95 -11.17 -13.98 1.13
C MET A 95 -11.01 -13.58 2.60
N ALA A 96 -10.37 -12.44 2.88
CA ALA A 96 -10.19 -11.93 4.24
C ALA A 96 -11.52 -11.72 4.97
N ASP A 97 -12.55 -11.24 4.28
CA ASP A 97 -13.88 -11.01 4.87
C ASP A 97 -14.57 -12.33 5.25
N VAL A 98 -14.29 -13.43 4.53
CA VAL A 98 -14.83 -14.76 4.84
C VAL A 98 -14.10 -15.43 6.01
N VAL A 99 -12.77 -15.28 6.11
CA VAL A 99 -11.97 -15.99 7.12
C VAL A 99 -11.90 -15.28 8.48
N ASN A 100 -12.22 -13.99 8.55
CA ASN A 100 -12.26 -13.25 9.81
C ASN A 100 -13.64 -13.32 10.45
N PHE A 101 -13.80 -14.21 11.44
CA PHE A 101 -15.05 -14.33 12.19
C PHE A 101 -15.12 -13.32 13.35
N PRO A 102 -16.29 -12.74 13.64
CA PRO A 102 -16.49 -11.93 14.84
C PRO A 102 -16.09 -12.70 16.11
N GLY A 103 -15.31 -12.06 16.97
CA GLY A 103 -14.91 -12.65 18.26
C GLY A 103 -13.84 -13.74 18.20
N MET A 104 -13.24 -14.01 17.04
CA MET A 104 -12.16 -15.00 16.96
C MET A 104 -10.93 -14.62 17.81
N ASP A 105 -10.30 -15.66 18.39
CA ASP A 105 -9.04 -15.56 19.14
C ASP A 105 -7.81 -15.76 18.26
N ALA A 106 -7.98 -16.25 17.03
CA ALA A 106 -6.91 -16.39 16.05
C ALA A 106 -6.48 -15.02 15.47
N SER A 107 -5.34 -15.03 14.76
CA SER A 107 -4.81 -13.84 14.09
C SER A 107 -5.74 -13.38 12.96
N TYR A 108 -5.94 -12.08 12.83
CA TYR A 108 -6.75 -11.52 11.75
C TYR A 108 -5.97 -11.52 10.44
N VAL A 109 -6.62 -11.87 9.34
CA VAL A 109 -6.06 -11.67 8.00
C VAL A 109 -6.54 -10.33 7.46
N ARG A 110 -5.63 -9.43 7.07
CA ARG A 110 -5.99 -8.08 6.62
C ARG A 110 -5.35 -7.75 5.30
N VAL A 111 -6.10 -7.18 4.38
CA VAL A 111 -5.51 -6.64 3.15
C VAL A 111 -5.08 -5.20 3.41
N ALA A 112 -3.82 -4.89 3.07
CA ALA A 112 -3.26 -3.56 3.19
C ALA A 112 -4.18 -2.53 2.50
N PRO A 113 -4.57 -1.43 3.18
CA PRO A 113 -5.30 -0.35 2.54
C PRO A 113 -4.52 0.18 1.34
N LEU A 114 -5.20 0.32 0.20
CA LEU A 114 -4.63 0.90 -1.02
C LEU A 114 -5.12 2.33 -1.17
N VAL A 115 -4.19 3.27 -1.31
CA VAL A 115 -4.47 4.67 -1.60
C VAL A 115 -3.76 5.09 -2.89
N ARG A 116 -4.29 6.09 -3.59
CA ARG A 116 -3.55 6.77 -4.67
C ARG A 116 -2.47 7.64 -4.03
N LEU A 117 -1.28 7.69 -4.64
CA LEU A 117 -0.17 8.51 -4.13
C LEU A 117 -0.58 9.99 -4.03
N ARG A 118 -1.31 10.52 -5.03
CA ARG A 118 -1.90 11.86 -5.02
C ARG A 118 -2.75 12.16 -3.78
N ASN A 119 -3.44 11.15 -3.25
CA ASN A 119 -4.34 11.29 -2.10
C ASN A 119 -3.64 11.03 -0.76
N LEU A 120 -2.34 10.70 -0.78
CA LEU A 120 -1.57 10.40 0.42
C LEU A 120 -1.55 11.55 1.43
N PRO A 121 -1.43 12.85 1.04
CA PRO A 121 -1.49 13.95 2.00
C PRO A 121 -2.79 13.98 2.80
N SER A 122 -3.93 13.88 2.11
CA SER A 122 -5.25 13.86 2.75
C SER A 122 -5.42 12.64 3.65
N TYR A 123 -4.94 11.48 3.20
CA TYR A 123 -4.95 10.27 4.02
C TYR A 123 -4.14 10.45 5.31
N VAL A 124 -2.89 10.93 5.23
CA VAL A 124 -2.00 11.08 6.40
C VAL A 124 -2.56 12.10 7.39
N LYS A 125 -3.11 13.22 6.90
CA LYS A 125 -3.77 14.24 7.75
C LYS A 125 -5.05 13.72 8.41
N GLY A 126 -5.76 12.80 7.75
CA GLY A 126 -7.00 12.20 8.26
C GLY A 126 -6.79 11.10 9.30
N LEU A 127 -5.55 10.70 9.61
CA LEU A 127 -5.31 9.66 10.61
C LEU A 127 -5.64 10.16 12.01
N PRO A 128 -6.57 9.51 12.74
CA PRO A 128 -6.81 9.86 14.13
C PRO A 128 -5.61 9.54 15.00
N TYR A 129 -5.30 10.43 15.92
CA TYR A 129 -4.32 10.20 16.97
C TYR A 129 -5.00 9.47 18.13
N LEU A 130 -4.61 8.22 18.36
CA LEU A 130 -5.22 7.35 19.36
C LEU A 130 -4.17 6.85 20.35
N PRO A 131 -4.55 6.53 21.60
CA PRO A 131 -3.64 5.89 22.55
C PRO A 131 -3.25 4.49 22.05
N CYS A 132 -1.96 4.17 22.13
CA CYS A 132 -1.41 2.88 21.75
C CYS A 132 -0.72 2.26 22.96
N LYS A 133 -0.89 0.95 23.19
CA LYS A 133 -0.18 0.25 24.29
C LYS A 133 1.33 0.22 24.09
N ASP A 134 1.77 0.26 22.84
CA ASP A 134 3.17 0.13 22.46
C ASP A 134 3.84 1.51 22.23
N ALA A 135 3.16 2.61 22.57
CA ALA A 135 3.71 3.96 22.49
C ALA A 135 3.34 4.79 23.73
N PRO A 136 4.24 5.67 24.24
CA PRO A 136 3.96 6.48 25.41
C PRO A 136 2.94 7.60 25.14
N ASN A 137 2.82 8.03 23.87
CA ASN A 137 1.96 9.11 23.44
C ASN A 137 0.90 8.60 22.44
N HIS A 138 -0.08 9.46 22.13
CA HIS A 138 -1.01 9.19 21.04
C HIS A 138 -0.24 9.11 19.71
N VAL A 139 -0.59 8.15 18.87
CA VAL A 139 0.05 7.92 17.57
C VAL A 139 -1.01 7.92 16.46
N PRO A 140 -0.64 8.30 15.23
CA PRO A 140 -1.55 8.23 14.10
C PRO A 140 -1.92 6.76 13.82
N MET A 141 -3.21 6.47 13.72
CA MET A 141 -3.73 5.11 13.51
C MET A 141 -4.57 5.03 12.25
N ASN A 142 -4.36 3.99 11.43
CA ASN A 142 -5.34 3.59 10.44
C ASN A 142 -6.46 2.85 11.18
N VAL A 143 -7.71 3.30 11.04
CA VAL A 143 -8.89 2.69 11.66
C VAL A 143 -9.77 2.08 10.59
N HIS A 144 -9.98 0.78 10.69
CA HIS A 144 -10.84 0.01 9.81
C HIS A 144 -12.32 0.20 10.21
N PRO A 145 -13.30 0.03 9.30
CA PRO A 145 -14.73 0.21 9.62
C PRO A 145 -15.26 -0.64 10.78
N ASP A 146 -14.65 -1.80 11.05
CA ASP A 146 -14.98 -2.66 12.19
C ASP A 146 -14.37 -2.19 13.53
N GLY A 147 -13.74 -1.00 13.54
CA GLY A 147 -13.16 -0.38 14.73
C GLY A 147 -11.81 -0.94 15.15
N ILE A 148 -11.24 -1.87 14.38
CA ILE A 148 -9.87 -2.35 14.55
C ILE A 148 -8.90 -1.33 13.95
N ALA A 149 -7.86 -1.00 14.68
CA ALA A 149 -6.86 -0.02 14.27
C ALA A 149 -5.45 -0.61 14.22
N PHE A 150 -4.57 -0.01 13.43
CA PHE A 150 -3.14 -0.30 13.45
C PHE A 150 -2.33 0.97 13.27
N GLN A 151 -1.13 1.01 13.85
CA GLN A 151 -0.19 2.09 13.60
C GLN A 151 0.54 1.82 12.28
N PRO A 152 0.43 2.71 11.28
CA PRO A 152 1.20 2.56 10.05
C PRO A 152 2.71 2.56 10.33
N HIS A 153 3.43 1.59 9.77
CA HIS A 153 4.88 1.46 9.91
C HIS A 153 5.63 1.95 8.67
N SER A 154 5.10 1.65 7.49
CA SER A 154 5.64 2.11 6.22
C SER A 154 4.58 2.10 5.13
N LEU A 155 4.90 2.73 4.01
CA LEU A 155 4.15 2.65 2.78
C LEU A 155 4.91 1.78 1.78
N LEU A 156 4.19 1.07 0.91
CA LEU A 156 4.74 0.38 -0.24
C LEU A 156 4.15 1.00 -1.50
N LEU A 157 4.95 1.77 -2.23
CA LEU A 157 4.60 2.17 -3.59
C LEU A 157 4.57 0.91 -4.46
N VAL A 158 3.46 0.69 -5.16
CA VAL A 158 3.26 -0.48 -6.01
C VAL A 158 3.54 -0.09 -7.46
N ARG A 159 4.53 -0.72 -8.08
CA ARG A 159 4.75 -0.65 -9.53
C ARG A 159 4.23 -1.93 -10.17
N HIS A 160 3.07 -1.83 -10.80
CA HIS A 160 2.37 -2.97 -11.42
C HIS A 160 2.15 -2.80 -12.93
N LEU A 161 2.70 -1.73 -13.53
CA LEU A 161 2.68 -1.49 -14.97
C LEU A 161 4.10 -1.46 -15.52
N ALA A 162 4.25 -1.94 -16.76
CA ALA A 162 5.46 -1.79 -17.54
C ALA A 162 5.67 -0.32 -17.94
N GLU A 163 6.91 0.13 -17.88
CA GLU A 163 7.28 1.41 -18.49
C GLU A 163 7.06 1.34 -20.02
N PRO A 164 6.62 2.43 -20.68
CA PRO A 164 6.43 3.80 -20.17
C PRO A 164 4.99 4.10 -19.71
N TRP A 165 4.18 3.08 -19.39
CA TRP A 165 2.78 3.27 -19.02
C TRP A 165 2.60 3.67 -17.56
N SER A 166 1.70 4.63 -17.34
CA SER A 166 1.25 5.06 -16.02
C SER A 166 -0.27 5.09 -15.96
N GLU A 167 -0.83 4.87 -14.77
CA GLU A 167 -2.23 5.18 -14.54
C GLU A 167 -2.41 6.66 -14.28
N ALA A 168 -3.54 7.21 -14.71
CA ALA A 168 -4.00 8.56 -14.41
C ALA A 168 -5.52 8.56 -14.18
N VAL A 169 -6.06 9.67 -13.69
CA VAL A 169 -7.51 9.84 -13.48
C VAL A 169 -7.99 11.03 -14.30
N SER A 170 -9.01 10.80 -15.11
CA SER A 170 -9.65 11.85 -15.92
C SER A 170 -10.28 12.89 -15.01
N ARG A 171 -9.92 14.16 -15.19
CA ARG A 171 -10.53 15.28 -14.44
C ARG A 171 -12.02 15.43 -14.73
N THR A 172 -12.43 15.11 -15.96
CA THR A 172 -13.82 15.31 -16.41
C THR A 172 -14.72 14.16 -15.97
N SER A 173 -14.26 12.91 -16.11
CA SER A 173 -15.10 11.73 -15.83
C SER A 173 -14.79 11.05 -14.50
N GLY A 174 -13.66 11.36 -13.86
CA GLY A 174 -13.19 10.65 -12.66
C GLY A 174 -12.75 9.21 -12.93
N HIS A 175 -12.83 8.73 -14.17
CA HIS A 175 -12.41 7.38 -14.54
C HIS A 175 -10.89 7.27 -14.65
N THR A 176 -10.37 6.11 -14.29
CA THR A 176 -8.96 5.78 -14.49
C THR A 176 -8.70 5.54 -15.97
N TYR A 177 -7.61 6.09 -16.48
CA TYR A 177 -7.10 5.81 -17.81
C TYR A 177 -5.60 5.52 -17.73
N TYR A 178 -5.05 4.93 -18.77
CA TYR A 178 -3.64 4.60 -18.91
C TYR A 178 -3.02 5.56 -19.92
N PHE A 179 -1.83 6.04 -19.60
CA PHE A 179 -1.12 7.01 -20.41
C PHE A 179 0.28 6.50 -20.72
N ASN A 180 0.61 6.43 -22.00
CA ASN A 180 1.95 6.15 -22.49
C ASN A 180 2.72 7.46 -22.60
N ARG A 181 3.77 7.60 -21.81
CA ARG A 181 4.50 8.87 -21.69
C ARG A 181 5.49 9.11 -22.83
N THR A 182 5.83 8.07 -23.58
CA THR A 182 6.73 8.17 -24.74
C THR A 182 5.95 8.56 -25.99
N THR A 183 4.77 7.98 -26.20
CA THR A 183 3.92 8.26 -27.39
C THR A 183 2.88 9.35 -27.13
N CYS A 184 2.68 9.75 -25.88
CA CYS A 184 1.61 10.64 -25.43
C CYS A 184 0.19 10.11 -25.73
N GLU A 185 0.04 8.79 -25.86
CA GLU A 185 -1.26 8.14 -26.08
C GLU A 185 -1.98 7.88 -24.75
N SER A 186 -3.30 8.02 -24.75
CA SER A 186 -4.16 7.67 -23.61
C SER A 186 -5.23 6.66 -24.01
N THR A 187 -5.49 5.69 -23.13
CA THR A 187 -6.50 4.65 -23.35
C THR A 187 -7.25 4.37 -22.04
N PHE A 188 -8.52 4.00 -22.11
CA PHE A 188 -9.25 3.54 -20.92
C PHE A 188 -9.01 2.05 -20.59
N GLU A 189 -8.52 1.31 -21.58
CA GLU A 189 -8.11 -0.09 -21.44
C GLU A 189 -6.59 -0.17 -21.55
N LEU A 190 -5.95 -0.84 -20.57
CA LEU A 190 -4.51 -1.05 -20.61
C LEU A 190 -4.16 -1.99 -21.76
N PRO A 191 -3.19 -1.68 -22.62
CA PRO A 191 -2.81 -2.59 -23.69
C PRO A 191 -2.32 -3.94 -23.16
N PRO A 192 -2.48 -5.02 -23.95
CA PRO A 192 -2.03 -6.35 -23.55
C PRO A 192 -0.55 -6.35 -23.14
N ASN A 193 -0.21 -7.17 -22.14
CA ASN A 193 1.16 -7.36 -21.62
C ASN A 193 1.81 -6.11 -21.00
N GLN A 194 1.09 -5.00 -20.81
CA GLN A 194 1.63 -3.83 -20.11
C GLN A 194 1.44 -3.92 -18.59
N GLN A 195 0.74 -4.94 -18.12
CA GLN A 195 0.60 -5.24 -16.72
C GLN A 195 1.71 -6.17 -16.26
N TYR A 196 2.40 -5.81 -15.18
CA TYR A 196 3.31 -6.74 -14.57
C TYR A 196 2.56 -7.93 -13.95
N PRO A 197 2.97 -9.17 -14.26
CA PRO A 197 2.51 -10.33 -13.52
C PRO A 197 2.93 -10.23 -12.04
N PHE A 198 2.34 -11.08 -11.21
CA PHE A 198 2.67 -11.17 -9.78
C PHE A 198 4.18 -11.21 -9.50
N SER A 199 4.93 -12.05 -10.23
CA SER A 199 6.38 -12.21 -10.05
C SER A 199 7.21 -11.00 -10.45
N GLN A 200 6.65 -10.05 -11.21
CA GLN A 200 7.33 -8.83 -11.66
C GLN A 200 6.81 -7.56 -10.98
N THR A 201 5.70 -7.64 -10.26
CA THR A 201 5.17 -6.49 -9.49
C THR A 201 6.23 -6.08 -8.46
N GLN A 202 6.62 -4.80 -8.49
CA GLN A 202 7.68 -4.27 -7.63
C GLN A 202 7.10 -3.38 -6.54
N PHE A 203 7.82 -3.31 -5.42
CA PHE A 203 7.45 -2.49 -4.28
C PHE A 203 8.62 -1.61 -3.86
N ALA A 204 8.36 -0.31 -3.67
CA ALA A 204 9.33 0.60 -3.06
C ALA A 204 8.81 1.08 -1.70
N ARG A 205 9.59 0.85 -0.65
CA ARG A 205 9.24 1.19 0.74
C ARG A 205 9.56 2.63 1.06
N VAL A 206 8.58 3.32 1.62
CA VAL A 206 8.72 4.63 2.25
C VAL A 206 8.50 4.45 3.75
N PRO A 207 9.54 4.54 4.60
CA PRO A 207 9.39 4.37 6.04
C PRO A 207 8.65 5.55 6.67
N TRP A 208 7.90 5.31 7.75
CA TRP A 208 7.21 6.38 8.47
C TRP A 208 8.18 7.39 9.11
N VAL A 209 9.34 6.90 9.54
CA VAL A 209 10.47 7.67 10.04
C VAL A 209 11.71 7.20 9.28
N ALA A 210 12.45 8.11 8.67
CA ALA A 210 13.68 7.75 7.96
C ALA A 210 14.73 7.22 8.97
N GLY A 211 15.25 6.02 8.72
CA GLY A 211 16.32 5.44 9.53
C GLY A 211 17.71 5.68 8.95
N ARG A 212 17.80 6.10 7.67
CA ARG A 212 19.05 6.32 6.94
C ARG A 212 19.04 7.67 6.21
N PRO A 213 20.21 8.30 5.98
CA PRO A 213 20.29 9.63 5.35
C PRO A 213 19.66 9.76 3.96
N HIS A 214 19.59 8.66 3.20
CA HIS A 214 19.06 8.64 1.83
C HIS A 214 17.61 8.12 1.74
N GLU A 215 17.01 7.76 2.88
CA GLU A 215 15.62 7.31 2.93
C GLU A 215 14.69 8.53 2.94
N VAL A 216 13.72 8.52 2.04
CA VAL A 216 12.63 9.49 2.06
C VAL A 216 11.60 9.03 3.07
N SER A 217 11.29 9.85 4.07
CA SER A 217 10.21 9.55 5.01
C SER A 217 8.82 9.83 4.42
N VAL A 218 7.78 9.29 5.05
CA VAL A 218 6.38 9.60 4.70
C VAL A 218 6.10 11.11 4.78
N GLN A 219 6.62 11.83 5.78
CA GLN A 219 6.40 13.28 5.89
C GLN A 219 7.05 14.04 4.72
N ARG A 220 8.29 13.66 4.35
CA ARG A 220 8.98 14.26 3.20
C ARG A 220 8.24 14.00 1.90
N LEU A 221 7.76 12.78 1.69
CA LEU A 221 6.96 12.41 0.51
C LEU A 221 5.65 13.20 0.45
N VAL A 222 4.92 13.31 1.56
CA VAL A 222 3.67 14.09 1.64
C VAL A 222 3.92 15.55 1.25
N GLN A 223 4.95 16.19 1.80
CA GLN A 223 5.30 17.58 1.46
C GLN A 223 5.60 17.76 -0.03
N SER A 224 6.34 16.82 -0.63
CA SER A 224 6.64 16.85 -2.07
C SER A 224 5.39 16.69 -2.93
N ILE A 225 4.44 15.83 -2.53
CA ILE A 225 3.15 15.65 -3.23
C ILE A 225 2.30 16.91 -3.14
N GLU A 226 2.21 17.53 -1.97
CA GLU A 226 1.45 18.77 -1.79
C GLU A 226 2.02 19.89 -2.66
N HIS A 227 3.34 20.06 -2.64
CA HIS A 227 4.01 21.04 -3.49
C HIS A 227 3.77 20.76 -4.97
N PHE A 228 3.93 19.51 -5.40
CA PHE A 228 3.69 19.10 -6.78
C PHE A 228 2.26 19.43 -7.23
N CYS A 229 1.25 19.00 -6.46
CA CYS A 229 -0.16 19.25 -6.82
C CYS A 229 -0.47 20.76 -6.89
N GLN A 230 0.02 21.55 -5.93
CA GLN A 230 -0.15 23.02 -5.96
C GLN A 230 0.47 23.66 -7.21
N THR A 231 1.62 23.17 -7.69
CA THR A 231 2.25 23.71 -8.90
C THR A 231 1.51 23.33 -10.18
N VAL A 232 0.94 22.12 -10.24
CA VAL A 232 0.16 21.65 -11.38
C VAL A 232 -1.19 22.37 -11.46
N ASP A 233 -1.88 22.53 -10.33
CA ASP A 233 -3.18 23.20 -10.26
C ASP A 233 -3.08 24.70 -10.58
N ARG A 234 -1.91 25.33 -10.42
CA ARG A 234 -1.66 26.74 -10.82
C ARG A 234 -1.38 26.92 -12.31
N LYS A 235 -1.07 25.85 -13.04
CA LYS A 235 -0.71 25.89 -14.47
C LYS A 235 -1.85 25.44 -15.40
N GLY A 236 -2.96 24.95 -14.85
CA GLY A 236 -4.18 24.57 -15.57
C GLY A 236 -5.28 25.60 -15.38
#